data_AF-A0A7J9HQT4-F1
#
_entry.id   AF-A0A7J9HQT4-F1
#
_cell.length_a   1.000
_cell.length_b   1.000
_cell.length_c   1.000
_cell.angle_alpha   90.00
_cell.angle_beta   90.00
_cell.angle_gamma   90.00
#
_symmetry.space_group_name_H-M   'P 1'
#
loop_
_entity.id
_entity.type
_entity.pdbx_description
1 polymer ?
#
loop_
_entity_poly.entity_id
_entity_poly.type
_entity_poly.pdbx_seq_one_letter_code
_entity_poly.pdbx_strand_id
1 'polypeptide(L)'
;MAEVVAEQWIQIQHLEQALQLAQRRALQDQRQRYMRCSFLKFFNDLSERHLPKMLGALEYYSFGKGSTIKYYMSQALQQLRRFYSAIKKYHHQLQGFIKQEMRRNEFTAAFVNDELVFFLASALITFPVLGAWMVLSSQFS
;
A
#
# COMPACT_ATOMS: atom_id res chain seq x y z
N MET A 1 -45.35 -13.80 23.73
CA MET A 1 -44.99 -13.51 22.32
C MET A 1 -44.18 -12.21 22.21
N ALA A 2 -44.70 -11.06 22.64
CA ALA A 2 -43.97 -9.78 22.56
C ALA A 2 -42.69 -9.70 23.42
N GLU A 3 -42.70 -10.31 24.61
CA GLU A 3 -41.56 -10.29 25.55
C GLU A 3 -40.37 -11.10 25.00
N VAL A 4 -40.63 -12.29 24.43
CA VAL A 4 -39.61 -13.15 23.79
C VAL A 4 -38.94 -12.45 22.60
N VAL A 5 -39.70 -11.68 21.83
CA VAL A 5 -39.18 -10.90 20.69
C VAL A 5 -38.27 -9.76 21.18
N ALA A 6 -38.63 -9.11 22.30
CA ALA A 6 -37.80 -8.06 22.89
C ALA A 6 -36.46 -8.60 23.42
N GLU A 7 -36.47 -9.77 24.07
CA GLU A 7 -35.25 -10.43 24.56
C GLU A 7 -34.32 -10.86 23.42
N GLN A 8 -34.86 -11.44 22.34
CA GLN A 8 -34.06 -11.79 21.16
C GLN A 8 -33.45 -10.56 20.49
N TRP A 9 -34.17 -9.44 20.43
CA TRP A 9 -33.66 -8.21 19.83
C TRP A 9 -32.46 -7.64 20.61
N ILE A 10 -32.52 -7.71 21.93
CA ILE A 10 -31.41 -7.30 22.82
C ILE A 10 -30.18 -8.17 22.58
N GLN A 11 -30.34 -9.48 22.40
CA GLN A 11 -29.23 -10.39 22.12
C GLN A 11 -28.56 -10.10 20.77
N ILE A 12 -29.34 -9.82 19.72
CA ILE A 12 -28.82 -9.48 18.39
C ILE A 12 -27.98 -8.19 18.46
N GLN A 13 -28.47 -7.17 19.18
CA GLN A 13 -27.72 -5.92 19.36
C GLN A 13 -26.40 -6.12 20.10
N HIS A 14 -26.38 -6.92 21.16
CA HIS A 14 -25.14 -7.24 21.86
C HIS A 14 -24.14 -7.99 20.96
N LEU A 15 -24.63 -8.90 20.12
CA LEU A 15 -23.80 -9.65 19.17
C LEU A 15 -23.18 -8.71 18.13
N GLU A 16 -23.97 -7.77 17.59
CA GLU A 16 -23.50 -6.79 16.61
C GLU A 16 -22.45 -5.85 17.21
N GLN A 17 -22.67 -5.37 18.43
CA GLN A 17 -21.68 -4.57 19.16
C GLN A 17 -20.38 -5.35 19.42
N ALA A 18 -20.49 -6.62 19.85
CA ALA A 18 -19.33 -7.47 20.09
C ALA A 18 -18.53 -7.72 18.81
N LEU A 19 -19.22 -7.93 17.68
CA LEU A 19 -18.59 -8.11 16.37
C LEU A 19 -17.83 -6.85 15.92
N GLN A 20 -18.45 -5.67 16.03
CA GLN A 20 -17.79 -4.41 15.69
C GLN A 20 -16.55 -4.14 16.57
N LEU A 21 -16.64 -4.46 17.87
CA LEU A 21 -15.54 -4.33 18.81
C LEU A 21 -14.38 -5.28 18.46
N ALA A 22 -14.70 -6.53 18.12
CA ALA A 22 -13.71 -7.53 17.71
C ALA A 22 -13.01 -7.11 16.41
N GLN A 23 -13.75 -6.60 15.43
CA GLN A 23 -13.19 -6.11 14.17
C GLN A 23 -12.25 -4.91 14.40
N ARG A 24 -12.64 -3.93 15.23
CA ARG A 24 -11.77 -2.79 15.57
C ARG A 24 -10.50 -3.24 16.28
N ARG A 25 -10.58 -4.18 17.22
CA ARG A 25 -9.40 -4.73 17.92
C ARG A 25 -8.48 -5.51 16.99
N ALA A 26 -9.02 -6.33 16.09
CA ALA A 26 -8.23 -7.05 15.09
C ALA A 26 -7.48 -6.09 14.16
N LEU A 27 -8.14 -5.02 13.71
CA LEU A 27 -7.52 -4.00 12.87
C LEU A 27 -6.46 -3.18 13.63
N GLN A 28 -6.68 -2.89 14.91
CA GLN A 28 -5.67 -2.25 15.76
C GLN A 28 -4.46 -3.13 16.01
N ASP A 29 -4.64 -4.42 16.32
CA ASP A 29 -3.52 -5.35 16.51
C ASP A 29 -2.71 -5.52 15.22
N GLN A 30 -3.40 -5.64 14.08
CA GLN A 30 -2.75 -5.62 12.77
C GLN A 30 -1.97 -4.33 12.53
N ARG A 31 -2.54 -3.17 12.87
CA ARG A 31 -1.86 -1.86 12.74
C ARG A 31 -0.67 -1.74 13.70
N GLN A 32 -0.76 -2.32 14.89
CA GLN A 32 0.31 -2.32 15.88
C GLN A 32 1.47 -3.23 15.43
N ARG A 33 1.18 -4.41 14.88
CA ARG A 33 2.18 -5.27 14.22
C ARG A 33 2.83 -4.57 13.06
N TYR A 34 2.05 -3.88 12.23
CA TYR A 34 2.54 -3.06 11.13
C TYR A 34 3.50 -1.95 11.60
N MET A 35 3.19 -1.29 12.71
CA MET A 35 4.04 -0.26 13.34
C MET A 35 5.30 -0.80 14.03
N ARG A 36 5.34 -2.11 14.32
CA ARG A 36 6.45 -2.80 14.98
C ARG A 36 7.57 -3.18 14.01
N CYS A 37 7.27 -3.25 12.72
CA CYS A 37 8.24 -3.50 11.65
C CYS A 37 8.94 -2.20 11.22
N SER A 38 10.22 -2.04 11.57
CA SER A 38 11.00 -0.83 11.31
C SER A 38 11.07 -0.47 9.81
N PHE A 39 11.21 -1.47 8.93
CA PHE A 39 11.34 -1.24 7.49
C PHE A 39 10.04 -0.76 6.86
N LEU A 40 8.91 -1.41 7.16
CA LEU A 40 7.59 -1.00 6.69
C LEU A 40 7.23 0.41 7.17
N LYS A 41 7.53 0.71 8.44
CA LYS A 41 7.35 2.05 9.01
C LYS A 41 8.17 3.09 8.25
N PHE A 42 9.42 2.80 7.94
CA PHE A 42 10.29 3.69 7.18
C PHE A 42 9.76 3.96 5.78
N PHE A 43 9.38 2.92 5.03
CA PHE A 43 8.83 3.08 3.67
C PHE A 43 7.49 3.83 3.66
N ASN A 44 6.64 3.62 4.66
CA ASN A 44 5.41 4.40 4.79
C ASN A 44 5.71 5.86 5.10
N ASP A 45 6.64 6.14 6.01
CA ASP A 45 7.02 7.51 6.33
C ASP A 45 7.62 8.23 5.11
N LEU A 46 8.45 7.52 4.34
CA LEU A 46 8.98 8.00 3.08
C LEU A 46 7.84 8.26 2.07
N SER A 47 6.93 7.30 1.89
CA SER A 47 5.80 7.41 0.95
C SER A 47 4.81 8.52 1.33
N GLU A 48 4.50 8.69 2.61
CA GLU A 48 3.42 9.58 3.07
C GLU A 48 3.93 10.99 3.34
N ARG A 49 5.17 11.16 3.80
CA ARG A 49 5.72 12.47 4.14
C ARG A 49 6.76 12.94 3.15
N HIS A 50 7.75 12.11 2.84
CA HIS A 50 8.90 12.57 2.06
C HIS A 50 8.59 12.69 0.58
N LEU A 51 7.92 11.70 -0.02
CA LEU A 51 7.64 11.66 -1.45
C LEU A 51 6.71 12.81 -1.91
N PRO A 52 5.60 13.13 -1.19
CA PRO A 52 4.78 14.29 -1.52
C PRO A 52 5.51 15.61 -1.30
N LYS A 53 6.35 15.70 -0.25
CA LYS A 53 7.15 16.89 0.04
C LYS A 53 8.24 17.14 -1.01
N MET A 54 8.90 16.08 -1.48
CA MET A 54 9.87 16.12 -2.57
C MET A 54 9.20 16.52 -3.89
N LEU A 55 8.05 15.93 -4.23
CA LEU A 55 7.27 16.32 -5.40
C LEU A 55 6.86 17.79 -5.33
N GLY A 56 6.35 18.26 -4.18
CA GLY A 56 5.98 19.66 -3.99
C GLY A 56 7.17 20.63 -4.05
N ALA A 57 8.32 20.24 -3.51
CA ALA A 57 9.55 21.03 -3.60
C ALA A 57 10.09 21.09 -5.05
N LEU A 58 10.00 19.98 -5.79
CA LEU A 58 10.35 19.91 -7.20
C LEU A 58 9.40 20.77 -8.05
N GLU A 59 8.11 20.79 -7.71
CA GLU A 59 7.10 21.65 -8.33
C GLU A 59 7.40 23.13 -8.09
N TYR A 60 7.82 23.50 -6.88
CA TYR A 60 8.26 24.86 -6.52
C TYR A 60 9.55 25.28 -7.25
N TYR A 61 10.58 24.42 -7.26
CA TYR A 61 11.86 24.70 -7.92
C TYR A 61 11.74 24.79 -9.45
N SER A 62 10.90 23.95 -10.06
CA SER A 62 10.67 23.94 -11.50
C SER A 62 9.85 25.15 -11.99
N PHE A 63 9.18 25.87 -11.09
CA PHE A 63 8.33 27.03 -11.41
C PHE A 63 9.12 28.30 -11.76
N GLY A 64 10.46 28.29 -11.63
CA GLY A 64 11.34 29.42 -11.94
C GLY A 64 11.81 29.55 -13.39
N LYS A 65 11.60 28.56 -14.26
CA LYS A 65 12.08 28.56 -15.67
C LYS A 65 10.92 28.43 -16.68
N GLY A 66 10.58 29.52 -17.37
CA GLY A 66 9.80 29.58 -18.63
C GLY A 66 8.36 29.00 -18.65
N SER A 67 7.38 29.77 -19.17
CA SER A 67 5.95 29.41 -19.17
C SER A 67 5.59 28.09 -19.88
N THR A 68 6.27 27.73 -20.97
CA THR A 68 5.98 26.52 -21.76
C THR A 68 6.57 25.25 -21.14
N ILE A 69 7.79 25.34 -20.60
CA ILE A 69 8.48 24.22 -19.92
C ILE A 69 7.75 23.88 -18.62
N LYS A 70 7.23 24.89 -17.93
CA LYS A 70 6.42 24.77 -16.71
C LYS A 70 5.16 23.92 -16.91
N TYR A 71 4.41 24.12 -18.00
CA TYR A 71 3.22 23.32 -18.27
C TYR A 71 3.56 21.84 -18.48
N TYR A 72 4.60 21.56 -19.28
CA TYR A 72 5.03 20.21 -19.56
C TYR A 72 5.59 19.49 -18.32
N MET A 73 6.43 20.16 -17.52
CA MET A 73 6.93 19.58 -16.27
C MET A 73 5.81 19.33 -15.25
N SER A 74 4.87 20.26 -15.09
CA SER A 74 3.72 20.07 -14.19
C SER A 74 2.86 18.88 -14.62
N GLN A 75 2.58 18.76 -15.93
CA GLN A 75 1.93 17.57 -16.52
C GLN A 75 2.70 16.29 -16.20
N ALA A 76 4.01 16.24 -16.47
CA ALA A 76 4.85 15.07 -16.21
C ALA A 76 4.86 14.69 -14.72
N LEU A 77 4.93 15.67 -13.82
CA LEU A 77 4.90 15.48 -12.37
C LEU A 77 3.55 14.93 -11.90
N GLN A 78 2.45 15.46 -12.46
CA GLN A 78 1.10 14.98 -12.18
C GLN A 78 0.89 13.55 -12.67
N GLN A 79 1.40 13.22 -13.86
CA GLN A 79 1.38 11.85 -14.37
C GLN A 79 2.19 10.92 -13.47
N LEU A 80 3.41 11.31 -13.08
CA LEU A 80 4.24 10.54 -12.15
C LEU A 80 3.52 10.29 -10.81
N ARG A 81 2.82 11.30 -10.28
CA ARG A 81 2.01 11.17 -9.06
C ARG A 81 0.85 10.18 -9.24
N ARG A 82 0.19 10.20 -10.40
CA ARG A 82 -0.87 9.22 -10.75
C ARG A 82 -0.31 7.80 -10.87
N PHE A 83 0.81 7.64 -11.57
CA PHE A 83 1.51 6.36 -11.69
C PHE A 83 1.93 5.81 -10.33
N TYR A 84 2.55 6.64 -9.47
CA TYR A 84 2.91 6.24 -8.11
C TYR A 84 1.70 5.79 -7.29
N SER A 85 0.59 6.53 -7.39
CA SER A 85 -0.65 6.17 -6.69
C SER A 85 -1.23 4.85 -7.17
N ALA A 86 -1.19 4.60 -8.48
CA ALA A 86 -1.60 3.33 -9.08
C ALA A 86 -0.69 2.19 -8.60
N ILE A 87 0.63 2.38 -8.67
CA ILE A 87 1.63 1.41 -8.18
C ILE A 87 1.39 1.07 -6.71
N LYS A 88 1.11 2.07 -5.85
CA LYS A 88 0.80 1.84 -4.43
C LYS A 88 -0.47 0.98 -4.25
N LYS A 89 -1.50 1.20 -5.06
CA LYS A 89 -2.72 0.38 -5.05
C LYS A 89 -2.44 -1.06 -5.47
N TYR A 90 -1.70 -1.25 -6.57
CA TYR A 90 -1.30 -2.58 -7.03
C TYR A 90 -0.39 -3.30 -6.04
N HIS A 91 0.55 -2.58 -5.43
CA HIS A 91 1.44 -3.11 -4.39
C HIS A 91 0.64 -3.67 -3.22
N HIS A 92 -0.36 -2.94 -2.73
CA HIS A 92 -1.24 -3.41 -1.67
C HIS A 92 -2.05 -4.66 -2.08
N GLN A 93 -2.56 -4.70 -3.31
CA GLN A 93 -3.25 -5.87 -3.84
C GLN A 93 -2.32 -7.09 -3.95
N LEU A 94 -1.10 -6.88 -4.45
CA LEU A 94 -0.04 -7.89 -4.56
C LEU A 94 0.36 -8.43 -3.18
N GLN A 95 0.48 -7.57 -2.17
CA GLN A 95 0.74 -8.02 -0.80
C GLN A 95 -0.34 -8.98 -0.30
N GLY A 96 -1.62 -8.67 -0.55
CA GLY A 96 -2.73 -9.56 -0.20
C GLY A 96 -2.65 -10.91 -0.91
N PHE A 97 -2.40 -10.88 -2.22
CA PHE A 97 -2.26 -12.08 -3.04
C PHE A 97 -1.08 -12.95 -2.60
N ILE A 98 0.11 -12.37 -2.45
CA ILE A 98 1.31 -13.06 -1.99
C ILE A 98 1.10 -13.66 -0.60
N LYS A 99 0.49 -12.93 0.32
CA LYS A 99 0.22 -13.42 1.67
C LYS A 99 -0.75 -14.59 1.67
N GLN A 100 -1.75 -14.56 0.79
CA GLN A 100 -2.69 -15.68 0.61
C GLN A 100 -1.98 -16.90 0.01
N GLU A 101 -1.18 -16.70 -1.02
CA GLU A 101 -0.46 -17.79 -1.70
C GLU A 101 0.59 -18.43 -0.79
N MET A 102 1.35 -17.61 -0.07
CA MET A 102 2.34 -18.10 0.89
C MET A 102 1.70 -18.92 2.01
N ARG A 103 0.50 -18.56 2.49
CA ARG A 103 -0.25 -19.32 3.50
C ARG A 103 -0.79 -20.65 2.97
N ARG A 104 -1.11 -20.71 1.67
CA ARG A 104 -1.67 -21.90 1.04
C ARG A 104 -0.62 -23.01 0.87
N ASN A 105 0.65 -22.64 0.76
CA ASN A 105 1.74 -23.57 0.55
C ASN A 105 2.48 -23.86 1.87
N GLU A 106 2.57 -25.14 2.25
CA GLU A 106 3.08 -25.59 3.56
C GLU A 106 4.52 -25.11 3.83
N PHE A 107 5.35 -25.04 2.79
CA PHE A 107 6.74 -24.57 2.90
C PHE A 107 6.87 -23.08 3.15
N THR A 108 6.02 -22.26 2.52
CA THR A 108 6.06 -20.80 2.66
C THR A 108 5.19 -20.28 3.79
N ALA A 109 4.29 -21.10 4.32
CA ALA A 109 3.39 -20.74 5.41
C ALA A 109 4.15 -20.33 6.67
N ALA A 110 5.27 -21.02 6.96
CA ALA A 110 6.17 -20.69 8.08
C ALA A 110 6.88 -19.34 7.91
N PHE A 111 7.05 -18.86 6.67
CA PHE A 111 7.77 -17.63 6.34
C PHE A 111 6.85 -16.43 6.10
N VAL A 112 5.54 -16.54 6.34
CA VAL A 112 4.57 -15.44 6.16
C VAL A 112 4.87 -14.31 7.15
N ASN A 113 5.74 -13.40 6.73
CA ASN A 113 6.11 -12.18 7.44
C ASN A 113 5.72 -10.97 6.59
N ASP A 114 5.14 -9.95 7.21
CA ASP A 114 4.67 -8.76 6.49
C ASP A 114 5.81 -8.01 5.77
N GLU A 115 7.04 -8.06 6.30
CA GLU A 115 8.24 -7.52 5.64
C GLU A 115 8.62 -8.30 4.38
N LEU A 116 8.64 -9.64 4.45
CA LEU A 116 8.94 -10.49 3.29
C LEU A 116 7.88 -10.34 2.20
N VAL A 117 6.61 -10.28 2.58
CA VAL A 117 5.49 -10.01 1.67
C VAL A 117 5.65 -8.64 1.00
N PHE A 118 6.07 -7.61 1.75
CA PHE A 118 6.37 -6.28 1.21
C PHE A 118 7.54 -6.31 0.21
N PHE A 119 8.63 -7.00 0.52
CA PHE A 119 9.78 -7.12 -0.38
C PHE A 119 9.41 -7.88 -1.66
N LEU A 120 8.67 -8.98 -1.55
CA LEU A 120 8.26 -9.77 -2.71
C LEU A 120 7.29 -9.00 -3.61
N ALA A 121 6.34 -8.27 -3.02
CA ALA A 121 5.45 -7.37 -3.78
C ALA A 121 6.24 -6.26 -4.49
N SER A 122 7.23 -5.68 -3.82
CA SER A 122 8.10 -4.65 -4.40
C SER A 122 8.95 -5.22 -5.55
N ALA A 123 9.50 -6.42 -5.37
CA ALA A 123 10.29 -7.12 -6.36
C ALA A 123 9.47 -7.42 -7.63
N LEU A 124 8.25 -7.92 -7.50
CA LEU A 124 7.36 -8.20 -8.64
C LEU A 124 7.00 -6.95 -9.45
N ILE A 125 6.98 -5.77 -8.83
CA ILE A 125 6.77 -4.50 -9.56
C ILE A 125 8.08 -4.01 -10.19
N THR A 126 9.20 -4.17 -9.49
CA THR A 126 10.48 -3.58 -9.90
C THR A 126 11.17 -4.41 -10.99
N PHE A 127 11.09 -5.73 -10.93
CA PHE A 127 11.73 -6.63 -11.89
C PHE A 127 11.27 -6.41 -13.34
N PRO A 128 9.96 -6.29 -13.65
CA PRO A 128 9.51 -5.99 -15.01
C PRO A 128 10.00 -4.64 -15.51
N VAL A 129 10.04 -3.63 -14.63
CA VAL A 129 10.50 -2.28 -14.98
C VAL A 129 12.01 -2.28 -15.29
N LEU A 130 12.81 -2.91 -14.43
CA LEU A 130 14.26 -3.05 -14.64
C LEU A 130 14.58 -3.91 -15.87
N GLY A 131 13.84 -5.01 -16.08
CA GLY A 131 13.99 -5.86 -17.25
C GLY A 131 13.68 -5.12 -18.55
N ALA A 132 12.56 -4.40 -18.60
CA ALA A 132 12.21 -3.56 -19.73
C ALA A 132 13.26 -2.47 -19.97
N TRP A 133 13.74 -1.81 -18.91
CA TRP A 133 14.81 -0.82 -19.00
C TRP A 133 16.10 -1.42 -19.56
N MET A 134 16.52 -2.59 -19.08
CA MET A 134 17.73 -3.28 -19.54
C MET A 134 17.62 -3.63 -21.03
N VAL A 135 16.50 -4.20 -21.46
CA VAL A 135 16.25 -4.51 -22.88
C VAL A 135 16.27 -3.24 -23.74
N LEU A 136 15.57 -2.19 -23.32
CA LEU A 136 15.59 -0.92 -24.06
C LEU A 136 17.00 -0.34 -24.13
N SER A 137 17.74 -0.31 -23.02
CA SER A 137 19.11 0.20 -22.98
C SER A 137 20.06 -0.60 -23.89
N SER A 138 19.85 -1.92 -24.03
CA SER A 138 20.63 -2.76 -24.94
C SER A 138 20.37 -2.48 -26.42
N GLN A 139 19.22 -1.87 -26.77
CA GLN A 139 18.90 -1.48 -28.15
C GLN A 139 19.49 -0.11 -28.52
N PHE A 140 19.86 0.69 -27.52
CA PHE A 140 20.47 2.01 -27.69
C PHE A 140 21.99 2.00 -27.44
N SER A 141 22.58 0.82 -27.17
CA SER A 141 24.02 0.59 -27.02
C SER A 141 24.60 -0.15 -28.22
#